data_AF-A0A946I6A3-F1
#
_entry.id   AF-A0A946I6A3-F1
#
_cell.length_a   1.000
_cell.length_b   1.000
_cell.length_c   1.000
_cell.angle_alpha   90.00
_cell.angle_beta   90.00
_cell.angle_gamma   90.00
#
_symmetry.space_group_name_H-M   'P 1'
#
loop_
_entity.id
_entity.type
_entity.pdbx_description
1 polymer ?
#
loop_
_entity_poly.entity_id
_entity_poly.type
_entity_poly.pdbx_seq_one_letter_code
_entity_poly.pdbx_strand_id
1 'polypeptide(L)'
;MLSRKTIGFLLKIGIVAFALFFLYQQLTYKSSIEQFDLDQILVKLQENYIVVTVVILMMFLNWFLESLKWRFLISKIEKVSIKRSIRAIFSGITVSAFTPNRVGEYGGRGFCLEKADRIKGVLITVIGSMAQLVTTIVFGSIGILLLPNLMPEFDSLLSNIVFAYPIMLFLLILLNVLLVTLF
;
A
#
# COMPACT_ATOMS: atom_id res chain seq x y z
N MET A 1 -4.61 36.40 -14.59
CA MET A 1 -5.41 35.52 -13.71
C MET A 1 -5.40 34.11 -14.28
N LEU A 2 -4.58 33.18 -13.75
CA LEU A 2 -4.66 31.78 -14.19
C LEU A 2 -5.98 31.18 -13.68
N SER A 3 -6.76 30.59 -14.57
CA SER A 3 -7.98 29.86 -14.17
C SER A 3 -7.60 28.68 -13.25
N ARG A 4 -8.45 28.35 -12.27
CA ARG A 4 -8.25 27.20 -11.37
C ARG A 4 -7.97 25.88 -12.13
N LYS A 5 -8.45 25.75 -13.38
CA LYS A 5 -8.20 24.59 -14.24
C LYS A 5 -6.76 24.54 -14.76
N THR A 6 -6.18 25.69 -15.12
CA THR A 6 -4.80 25.80 -15.61
C THR A 6 -3.80 25.53 -14.49
N ILE A 7 -4.09 26.02 -13.28
CA ILE A 7 -3.30 25.72 -12.07
C ILE A 7 -3.33 24.22 -11.78
N GLY A 8 -4.51 23.58 -11.81
CA GLY A 8 -4.62 22.13 -11.62
C GLY A 8 -3.90 21.30 -12.69
N PHE A 9 -3.83 21.79 -13.92
CA PHE A 9 -3.10 21.13 -15.01
C PHE A 9 -1.58 21.25 -14.85
N LEU A 10 -1.08 22.46 -14.55
CA LEU A 10 0.34 22.69 -14.24
C LEU A 10 0.81 21.89 -13.03
N LEU A 11 -0.03 21.79 -12.00
CA LEU A 11 0.26 21.03 -10.80
C LEU A 11 0.39 19.53 -11.13
N LYS A 12 -0.47 18.98 -12.01
CA LYS A 12 -0.34 17.60 -12.50
C LYS A 12 0.96 17.37 -13.28
N ILE A 13 1.34 18.30 -14.16
CA ILE A 13 2.60 18.20 -14.92
C ILE A 13 3.80 18.25 -13.97
N GLY A 14 3.79 19.16 -13.00
CA GLY A 14 4.84 19.27 -11.99
C GLY A 14 5.01 17.99 -11.18
N ILE A 15 3.89 17.40 -10.74
CA ILE A 15 3.85 16.10 -10.07
C ILE A 15 4.54 15.03 -10.94
N VAL A 16 4.13 14.88 -12.20
CA VAL A 16 4.71 13.85 -13.10
C VAL A 16 6.21 14.07 -13.32
N ALA A 17 6.64 15.31 -13.59
CA ALA A 17 8.04 15.64 -13.80
C ALA A 17 8.90 15.33 -12.57
N PHE A 18 8.39 15.64 -11.37
CA PHE A 18 9.08 15.36 -10.13
C PHE A 18 9.17 13.85 -9.83
N ALA A 19 8.18 13.06 -10.25
CA ALA A 19 8.21 11.60 -10.07
C ALA A 19 9.27 10.96 -10.97
N LEU A 20 9.35 11.40 -12.23
CA LEU A 20 10.36 10.97 -13.16
C LEU A 20 11.77 11.34 -12.67
N PHE A 21 11.93 12.54 -12.10
CA PHE A 21 13.18 12.96 -11.49
C PHE A 21 13.58 12.08 -10.29
N PHE A 22 12.64 11.81 -9.38
CA PHE A 22 12.90 10.96 -8.21
C PHE A 22 13.25 9.52 -8.62
N LEU A 23 12.52 8.95 -9.59
CA LEU A 23 12.82 7.63 -10.15
C LEU A 23 14.21 7.60 -10.80
N TYR A 24 14.57 8.63 -11.56
CA TYR A 24 15.91 8.75 -12.16
C TYR A 24 17.01 8.78 -11.09
N GLN A 25 16.83 9.56 -10.03
CA GLN A 25 17.77 9.63 -8.90
C GLN A 25 17.93 8.27 -8.21
N GLN A 26 16.80 7.61 -7.90
CA GLN A 26 16.79 6.30 -7.24
C GLN A 26 17.46 5.21 -8.09
N LEU A 27 17.23 5.22 -9.41
CA LEU A 27 17.82 4.29 -10.36
C LEU A 27 19.32 4.52 -10.51
N THR A 28 19.74 5.77 -10.71
CA THR A 28 21.15 6.14 -10.94
C THR A 28 22.02 5.93 -9.68
N TYR A 29 21.46 6.20 -8.50
CA TYR A 29 22.15 5.97 -7.23
C TYR A 29 22.39 4.48 -6.98
N LYS A 30 21.40 3.62 -7.28
CA LYS A 30 21.56 2.16 -7.15
C LYS A 30 22.43 1.53 -8.24
N SER A 31 22.35 2.02 -9.48
CA SER A 31 23.16 1.50 -10.60
C SER A 31 24.65 1.82 -10.49
N SER A 32 25.04 2.72 -9.58
CA SER A 32 26.44 3.05 -9.32
C SER A 32 27.14 2.06 -8.38
N ILE A 33 26.38 1.22 -7.65
CA ILE A 33 26.91 0.29 -6.63
C ILE A 33 26.87 -1.18 -7.10
N GLU A 34 25.96 -1.54 -7.99
CA GLU A 34 25.85 -2.87 -8.60
C GLU A 34 25.87 -2.73 -10.13
N GLN A 35 26.68 -3.54 -10.83
CA GLN A 35 26.67 -3.64 -12.29
C GLN A 35 25.26 -3.98 -12.77
N PHE A 36 24.50 -2.95 -13.14
CA PHE A 36 23.12 -3.05 -13.56
C PHE A 36 23.07 -3.54 -15.01
N ASP A 37 23.16 -4.86 -15.19
CA ASP A 37 23.13 -5.49 -16.50
C ASP A 37 21.67 -5.68 -16.95
N LEU A 38 21.22 -4.78 -17.84
CA LEU A 38 19.84 -4.78 -18.36
C LEU A 38 19.51 -6.08 -19.09
N ASP A 39 20.50 -6.73 -19.71
CA ASP A 39 20.29 -7.96 -20.47
C ASP A 39 19.94 -9.14 -19.53
N GLN A 40 20.55 -9.20 -18.35
CA GLN A 40 20.23 -10.21 -17.35
C GLN A 40 18.82 -10.05 -16.77
N ILE A 41 18.33 -8.81 -16.64
CA ILE A 41 16.96 -8.54 -16.18
C ILE A 41 15.95 -8.97 -17.24
N LEU A 42 16.22 -8.67 -18.52
CA LEU A 42 15.33 -9.05 -19.62
C LEU A 42 15.22 -10.57 -19.76
N VAL A 43 16.33 -11.30 -19.64
CA VAL A 43 16.32 -12.78 -19.66
C VAL A 43 15.49 -13.32 -18.48
N LYS A 44 15.71 -12.84 -17.25
CA LYS A 44 14.94 -13.29 -16.08
C LYS A 44 13.44 -12.97 -16.17
N LEU A 45 13.08 -11.83 -16.77
CA LEU A 45 11.68 -11.45 -17.01
C LEU A 45 11.02 -12.36 -18.06
N GLN A 46 11.75 -12.73 -19.11
CA GLN A 46 11.25 -13.66 -20.12
C GLN A 46 11.06 -15.06 -19.55
N GLU A 47 11.99 -15.56 -18.74
CA GLU A 47 11.88 -16.87 -18.09
C GLU A 47 10.68 -16.94 -17.13
N ASN A 48 10.37 -15.85 -16.44
CA ASN A 48 9.34 -15.80 -15.40
C ASN A 48 8.08 -15.01 -15.81
N TYR A 49 7.80 -14.88 -17.10
CA TYR A 49 6.74 -14.01 -17.62
C TYR A 49 5.34 -14.30 -17.03
N ILE A 50 5.05 -15.57 -16.71
CA ILE A 50 3.79 -15.98 -16.08
C ILE A 50 3.68 -15.37 -14.69
N VAL A 51 4.73 -15.49 -13.87
CA VAL A 51 4.77 -14.96 -12.50
C VAL A 51 4.61 -13.44 -12.52
N VAL A 52 5.35 -12.77 -13.41
CA VAL A 52 5.26 -11.31 -13.60
C VAL A 52 3.84 -10.89 -13.98
N THR A 53 3.21 -11.61 -14.90
CA THR A 53 1.83 -11.33 -15.33
C THR A 53 0.84 -11.49 -14.16
N VAL A 54 0.98 -12.56 -13.37
CA VAL A 54 0.14 -12.80 -12.18
C VAL A 54 0.32 -11.68 -11.16
N VAL A 55 1.55 -11.23 -10.90
CA VAL A 55 1.84 -10.13 -9.97
C VAL A 55 1.20 -8.82 -10.44
N ILE A 56 1.29 -8.51 -11.73
CA ILE A 56 0.65 -7.31 -12.30
C ILE A 56 -0.87 -7.37 -12.14
N LEU A 57 -1.49 -8.52 -12.42
CA LEU A 57 -2.93 -8.71 -12.23
C LEU A 57 -3.33 -8.60 -10.75
N MET A 58 -2.56 -9.20 -9.86
CA MET A 58 -2.74 -9.11 -8.40
C MET A 58 -2.67 -7.67 -7.90
N MET A 59 -1.79 -6.84 -8.47
CA MET A 59 -1.68 -5.42 -8.13
C MET A 59 -2.94 -4.64 -8.55
N PHE A 60 -3.47 -4.84 -9.75
CA PHE A 60 -4.73 -4.21 -10.15
C PHE A 60 -5.92 -4.68 -9.32
N LEU A 61 -5.97 -5.98 -9.02
CA LEU A 61 -7.00 -6.55 -8.15
C LEU A 61 -6.93 -5.93 -6.75
N ASN A 62 -5.72 -5.76 -6.20
CA ASN A 62 -5.51 -5.13 -4.90
C ASN A 62 -6.05 -3.70 -4.87
N TRP A 63 -5.70 -2.85 -5.85
CA TRP A 63 -6.21 -1.47 -5.90
C TRP A 63 -7.73 -1.41 -6.11
N PHE A 64 -8.29 -2.36 -6.86
CA PHE A 64 -9.73 -2.46 -7.03
C PHE A 64 -10.44 -2.82 -5.71
N LEU A 65 -9.97 -3.84 -4.98
CA LEU A 65 -10.51 -4.21 -3.67
C LEU A 65 -10.38 -3.05 -2.67
N GLU A 66 -9.26 -2.35 -2.68
CA GLU A 66 -9.03 -1.17 -1.85
C GLU A 66 -10.06 -0.06 -2.15
N SER A 67 -10.40 0.12 -3.43
CA SER A 67 -11.42 1.08 -3.84
C SER A 67 -12.82 0.71 -3.36
N LEU A 68 -13.14 -0.58 -3.29
CA LEU A 68 -14.42 -1.07 -2.77
C LEU A 68 -14.49 -0.94 -1.25
N LYS A 69 -13.42 -1.30 -0.54
CA LYS A 69 -13.28 -1.12 0.91
C LYS A 69 -13.44 0.35 1.28
N TRP A 70 -12.72 1.24 0.61
CA TRP A 70 -12.82 2.68 0.87
C TRP A 70 -14.22 3.23 0.56
N ARG A 71 -14.84 2.80 -0.55
CA ARG A 71 -16.23 3.14 -0.88
C ARG A 71 -17.20 2.71 0.21
N PHE A 72 -17.03 1.50 0.74
CA PHE A 72 -17.85 0.98 1.83
C PHE A 72 -17.72 1.84 3.09
N LEU A 73 -16.49 2.17 3.50
CA LEU A 73 -16.27 2.98 4.70
C LEU A 73 -16.81 4.41 4.54
N ILE A 74 -16.53 5.07 3.41
CA ILE A 74 -16.95 6.45 3.16
C ILE A 74 -18.46 6.58 2.97
N SER A 75 -19.16 5.50 2.57
CA SER A 75 -20.61 5.51 2.35
C SER A 75 -21.42 5.93 3.60
N LYS A 76 -20.83 5.79 4.79
CA LYS A 76 -21.40 6.26 6.06
C LYS A 76 -21.47 7.80 6.16
N ILE A 77 -20.68 8.52 5.36
CA ILE A 77 -20.59 9.99 5.38
C ILE A 77 -21.04 10.59 4.04
N GLU A 78 -20.59 10.02 2.92
CA GLU A 78 -20.93 10.49 1.56
C GLU A 78 -21.13 9.31 0.62
N LYS A 79 -22.23 9.33 -0.16
CA LYS A 79 -22.48 8.30 -1.18
C LYS A 79 -21.54 8.50 -2.37
N VAL A 80 -20.54 7.63 -2.49
CA VAL A 80 -19.55 7.65 -3.57
C VAL A 80 -19.80 6.49 -4.55
N SER A 81 -19.69 6.76 -5.85
CA SER A 81 -19.76 5.74 -6.92
C SER A 81 -18.44 4.99 -7.07
N ILE A 82 -18.47 3.77 -7.63
CA ILE A 82 -17.26 2.93 -7.83
C ILE A 82 -16.20 3.66 -8.67
N LYS A 83 -16.61 4.34 -9.75
CA LYS A 83 -15.68 5.11 -10.59
C LYS A 83 -14.95 6.20 -9.80
N ARG A 84 -15.66 6.84 -8.86
CA ARG A 84 -15.10 7.91 -8.02
C ARG A 84 -14.22 7.34 -6.91
N SER A 85 -14.54 6.17 -6.35
CA SER A 85 -13.65 5.51 -5.38
C SER A 85 -12.34 5.06 -6.02
N ILE A 86 -12.38 4.47 -7.21
CA ILE A 86 -11.17 4.11 -7.96
C ILE A 86 -10.30 5.35 -8.23
N ARG A 87 -10.90 6.46 -8.67
CA ARG A 87 -10.18 7.73 -8.86
C ARG A 87 -9.56 8.24 -7.57
N ALA A 88 -10.26 8.11 -6.45
CA ALA A 88 -9.75 8.52 -5.14
C ALA A 88 -8.53 7.68 -4.73
N ILE A 89 -8.54 6.36 -4.95
CA ILE A 89 -7.39 5.48 -4.69
C ILE A 89 -6.19 5.89 -5.54
N PHE A 90 -6.36 6.04 -6.85
CA PHE A 90 -5.25 6.47 -7.72
C PHE A 90 -4.71 7.85 -7.34
N SER A 91 -5.59 8.81 -7.02
CA SER A 91 -5.20 10.13 -6.50
C SER A 91 -4.37 10.00 -5.21
N GLY A 92 -4.83 9.16 -4.28
CA GLY A 92 -4.10 8.82 -3.06
C GLY A 92 -2.71 8.25 -3.34
N ILE A 93 -2.61 7.25 -4.22
CA ILE A 93 -1.35 6.62 -4.60
C ILE A 93 -0.40 7.65 -5.22
N THR A 94 -0.87 8.46 -6.17
CA THR A 94 -0.07 9.50 -6.80
C THR A 94 0.47 10.47 -5.76
N VAL A 95 -0.38 11.03 -4.89
CA VAL A 95 0.09 11.99 -3.87
C VAL A 95 1.01 11.31 -2.86
N SER A 96 0.74 10.06 -2.49
CA SER A 96 1.57 9.29 -1.55
C SER A 96 3.01 9.10 -2.03
N ALA A 97 3.21 8.93 -3.34
CA ALA A 97 4.53 8.76 -3.94
C ALA A 97 5.45 9.98 -3.75
N PHE A 98 4.88 11.17 -3.57
CA PHE A 98 5.62 12.42 -3.37
C PHE A 98 5.79 12.81 -1.92
N THR A 99 5.16 12.09 -1.00
CA THR A 99 5.16 12.43 0.42
C THR A 99 5.99 11.43 1.20
N PRO A 100 6.80 11.89 2.17
CA PRO A 100 7.53 10.97 3.04
C PRO A 100 6.55 10.07 3.79
N ASN A 101 6.92 8.79 3.95
CA ASN A 101 6.13 7.77 4.63
C ASN A 101 4.67 7.63 4.12
N ARG A 102 4.43 7.87 2.81
CA ARG A 102 3.11 7.73 2.14
C ARG A 102 1.97 8.52 2.81
N VAL A 103 2.27 9.54 3.60
CA VAL A 103 1.28 10.35 4.34
C VAL A 103 0.28 11.05 3.39
N GLY A 104 0.70 11.31 2.16
CA GLY A 104 -0.12 11.88 1.09
C GLY A 104 -1.29 11.01 0.64
N GLU A 105 -1.31 9.72 0.98
CA GLU A 105 -2.42 8.82 0.64
C GLU A 105 -3.73 9.27 1.28
N TYR A 106 -3.65 9.78 2.52
CA TYR A 106 -4.81 10.26 3.27
C TYR A 106 -5.38 11.55 2.65
N GLY A 107 -4.51 12.51 2.34
CA GLY A 107 -4.90 13.78 1.71
C GLY A 107 -5.38 13.62 0.27
N GLY A 108 -4.69 12.77 -0.51
CA GLY A 108 -5.01 12.48 -1.91
C GLY A 108 -6.40 11.88 -2.12
N ARG A 109 -6.86 11.03 -1.18
CA ARG A 109 -8.24 10.50 -1.16
C ARG A 109 -9.24 11.56 -0.69
N GLY A 110 -8.87 12.38 0.29
CA GLY A 110 -9.69 13.49 0.81
C GLY A 110 -10.02 14.57 -0.24
N PHE A 111 -9.14 14.82 -1.21
CA PHE A 111 -9.41 15.76 -2.31
C PHE A 111 -10.54 15.33 -3.25
N CYS A 112 -10.86 14.03 -3.28
CA CYS A 112 -11.96 13.52 -4.10
C CYS A 112 -13.34 13.62 -3.41
N LEU A 113 -13.40 14.11 -2.17
CA LEU A 113 -14.64 14.37 -1.43
C LEU A 113 -15.11 15.81 -1.69
N GLU A 114 -16.38 15.96 -2.05
CA GLU A 114 -16.97 17.28 -2.36
C GLU A 114 -17.88 17.79 -1.25
N LYS A 115 -18.61 16.89 -0.58
CA LYS A 115 -19.64 17.27 0.41
C LYS A 115 -19.27 16.86 1.83
N ALA A 116 -18.50 15.79 2.00
CA ALA A 116 -18.01 15.37 3.31
C ALA A 116 -16.92 16.30 3.84
N ASP A 117 -16.90 16.45 5.17
CA ASP A 117 -15.77 17.04 5.88
C ASP A 117 -14.49 16.23 5.56
N ARG A 118 -13.50 16.91 4.99
CA ARG A 118 -12.24 16.31 4.55
C ARG A 118 -11.51 15.65 5.71
N ILE A 119 -11.64 16.18 6.92
CA ILE A 119 -11.04 15.60 8.14
C ILE A 119 -11.66 14.23 8.43
N LYS A 120 -12.99 14.13 8.36
CA LYS A 120 -13.69 12.84 8.56
C LYS A 120 -13.33 11.82 7.47
N GLY A 121 -13.16 12.27 6.22
CA GLY A 121 -12.70 11.42 5.12
C GLY A 121 -11.27 10.88 5.31
N VAL A 122 -10.38 11.71 5.85
CA VAL A 122 -9.02 11.32 6.24
C VAL A 122 -9.07 10.28 7.35
N LEU A 123 -9.84 10.52 8.42
CA LEU A 123 -10.00 9.57 9.54
C LEU A 123 -10.53 8.21 9.08
N ILE A 124 -11.54 8.19 8.21
CA ILE A 124 -12.04 6.95 7.61
C ILE A 124 -10.94 6.19 6.84
N THR A 125 -10.08 6.92 6.14
CA THR A 125 -8.97 6.31 5.42
C THR A 125 -7.96 5.70 6.38
N VAL A 126 -7.65 6.38 7.49
CA VAL A 126 -6.78 5.84 8.56
C VAL A 126 -7.36 4.55 9.13
N ILE A 127 -8.66 4.52 9.45
CA ILE A 127 -9.34 3.31 9.94
C ILE A 127 -9.24 2.17 8.90
N GLY A 128 -9.43 2.48 7.63
CA GLY A 128 -9.30 1.50 6.54
C GLY A 128 -7.88 0.95 6.38
N SER A 129 -6.85 1.77 6.58
CA SER A 129 -5.45 1.35 6.57
C SER A 129 -5.09 0.52 7.81
N MET A 130 -5.62 0.88 8.98
CA MET A 130 -5.43 0.11 10.22
C MET A 130 -6.06 -1.28 10.11
N ALA A 131 -7.29 -1.39 9.59
CA ALA A 131 -7.92 -2.67 9.35
C ALA A 131 -7.08 -3.57 8.41
N GLN A 132 -6.44 -2.99 7.40
CA GLN A 132 -5.52 -3.71 6.52
C GLN A 132 -4.24 -4.16 7.24
N LEU A 133 -3.68 -3.31 8.10
CA LEU A 133 -2.50 -3.63 8.89
C LEU A 133 -2.79 -4.78 9.86
N VAL A 134 -3.88 -4.69 10.62
CA VAL A 134 -4.41 -5.77 11.49
C VAL A 134 -4.52 -7.07 10.71
N THR A 135 -5.18 -7.04 9.54
CA THR A 135 -5.34 -8.22 8.69
C THR A 135 -3.99 -8.81 8.27
N THR A 136 -3.06 -7.96 7.82
CA THR A 136 -1.71 -8.37 7.41
C THR A 136 -0.95 -9.03 8.57
N ILE A 137 -1.02 -8.43 9.75
CA ILE A 137 -0.36 -8.94 10.94
C ILE A 137 -0.94 -10.30 11.34
N VAL A 138 -2.27 -10.45 11.36
CA VAL A 138 -2.92 -11.72 11.70
C VAL A 138 -2.51 -12.84 10.73
N PHE A 139 -2.67 -12.62 9.42
CA PHE A 139 -2.33 -13.64 8.42
C PHE A 139 -0.82 -13.90 8.33
N GLY A 140 0.02 -12.87 8.46
CA GLY A 140 1.47 -13.00 8.50
C GLY A 140 1.93 -13.83 9.71
N SER A 141 1.28 -13.62 10.86
CA SER A 141 1.55 -14.40 12.06
C SER A 141 1.19 -15.86 11.86
N ILE A 142 -0.01 -16.16 11.34
CA ILE A 142 -0.41 -17.54 10.98
C ILE A 142 0.60 -18.16 10.00
N GLY A 143 1.10 -17.39 9.02
CA GLY A 143 2.14 -17.85 8.11
C GLY A 143 3.42 -18.27 8.83
N ILE A 144 3.88 -17.48 9.80
CA ILE A 144 5.03 -17.82 10.66
C ILE A 144 4.74 -19.09 11.47
N LEU A 145 3.52 -19.24 12.02
CA LEU A 145 3.08 -20.45 12.74
C LEU A 145 3.19 -21.72 11.90
N LEU A 146 2.89 -21.62 10.61
CA LEU A 146 2.86 -22.76 9.70
C LEU A 146 4.24 -23.06 9.06
N LEU A 147 5.14 -22.07 9.02
CA LEU A 147 6.42 -22.15 8.33
C LEU A 147 7.29 -23.37 8.68
N PRO A 148 7.45 -23.78 9.97
CA PRO A 148 8.23 -24.97 10.33
C PRO A 148 7.73 -26.26 9.65
N ASN A 149 6.41 -26.38 9.48
CA ASN A 149 5.80 -27.57 8.87
C ASN A 149 6.02 -27.63 7.35
N LEU A 150 6.24 -26.48 6.70
CA LEU A 150 6.44 -26.37 5.25
C LEU A 150 7.93 -26.40 4.87
N MET A 151 8.82 -25.93 5.75
CA MET A 151 10.25 -25.82 5.49
C MET A 151 11.07 -26.31 6.70
N PRO A 152 11.58 -27.57 6.67
CA PRO A 152 12.32 -28.18 7.78
C PRO A 152 13.58 -27.42 8.19
N GLU A 153 14.20 -26.67 7.28
CA GLU A 153 15.37 -25.83 7.55
C GLU A 153 15.06 -24.73 8.59
N PHE A 154 13.84 -24.19 8.56
CA PHE A 154 13.37 -23.19 9.52
C PHE A 154 12.96 -23.76 10.87
N ASP A 155 12.74 -25.07 10.97
CA ASP A 155 12.41 -25.75 12.23
C ASP A 155 13.57 -25.63 13.23
N SER A 156 14.82 -25.76 12.74
CA SER A 156 16.02 -25.58 13.56
C SER A 156 16.16 -24.18 14.16
N LEU A 157 15.80 -23.14 13.40
CA LEU A 157 15.83 -21.73 13.83
C LEU A 157 14.71 -21.43 14.83
N LEU A 158 13.50 -21.94 14.57
CA LEU A 158 12.30 -21.66 15.36
C LEU A 158 12.21 -22.53 16.63
N SER A 159 12.79 -23.73 16.63
CA SER A 159 12.84 -24.61 17.82
C SER A 159 13.54 -23.96 19.03
N ASN A 160 14.54 -23.10 18.79
CA ASN A 160 15.23 -22.34 19.83
C ASN A 160 14.37 -21.22 20.45
N ILE A 161 13.25 -20.87 19.81
CA ILE A 161 12.39 -19.73 20.14
C ILE A 161 10.97 -20.22 20.52
N VAL A 162 10.78 -21.52 20.75
CA VAL A 162 9.47 -22.15 21.09
C VAL A 162 8.78 -21.46 22.27
N PHE A 163 9.53 -20.99 23.26
CA PHE A 163 8.98 -20.27 24.42
C PHE A 163 8.47 -18.86 24.08
N ALA A 164 8.93 -18.24 22.99
CA ALA A 164 8.49 -16.92 22.56
C ALA A 164 7.24 -16.98 21.67
N TYR A 165 6.84 -18.14 21.16
CA TYR A 165 5.64 -18.30 20.34
C TYR A 165 4.35 -17.88 21.04
N PRO A 166 4.07 -18.33 22.28
CA PRO A 166 2.89 -17.91 23.03
C PRO A 166 2.93 -16.41 23.36
N ILE A 167 4.11 -15.87 23.64
CA ILE A 167 4.33 -14.45 23.95
C ILE A 167 4.10 -13.60 22.70
N MET A 168 4.64 -14.01 21.56
CA MET A 168 4.44 -13.37 20.26
C MET A 168 2.96 -13.39 19.88
N LEU A 169 2.30 -14.55 20.01
CA LEU A 169 0.87 -14.71 19.74
C LEU A 169 0.02 -13.83 20.68
N PHE A 170 0.38 -13.78 21.97
CA PHE A 170 -0.26 -12.88 22.94
C PHE A 170 -0.08 -11.41 22.56
N LEU A 171 1.14 -10.97 22.23
CA LEU A 171 1.43 -9.60 21.81
C LEU A 171 0.70 -9.22 20.52
N LEU A 172 0.58 -10.15 19.58
CA LEU A 172 -0.17 -9.96 18.34
C LEU A 172 -1.66 -9.84 18.62
N ILE A 173 -2.24 -10.71 19.44
CA ILE A 173 -3.65 -10.61 19.85
C ILE A 173 -3.88 -9.30 20.60
N LEU A 174 -3.00 -8.95 21.54
CA LEU A 174 -3.06 -7.69 22.30
C LEU A 174 -3.01 -6.48 21.37
N LEU A 175 -2.09 -6.45 20.40
CA LEU A 175 -1.98 -5.39 19.41
C LEU A 175 -3.26 -5.27 18.57
N ASN A 176 -3.81 -6.40 18.11
CA ASN A 176 -5.06 -6.41 17.35
C ASN A 176 -6.25 -5.91 18.18
N VAL A 177 -6.38 -6.36 19.44
CA VAL A 177 -7.42 -5.88 20.35
C VAL A 177 -7.27 -4.39 20.61
N LEU A 178 -6.05 -3.93 20.89
CA LEU A 178 -5.75 -2.52 21.16
C LEU A 178 -6.09 -1.64 19.95
N LEU A 179 -5.74 -2.09 18.74
CA LEU A 179 -6.11 -1.42 17.49
C LEU A 179 -7.63 -1.41 17.24
N VAL A 180 -8.36 -2.45 17.62
CA VAL A 180 -9.84 -2.46 17.53
C VAL A 180 -10.48 -1.59 18.60
N THR A 181 -9.89 -1.44 19.79
CA THR A 181 -10.44 -0.61 20.87
C THR A 181 -10.16 0.88 20.72
N LEU A 182 -9.07 1.25 20.04
CA LEU A 182 -8.68 2.64 19.82
C LEU A 182 -9.45 3.33 18.67
N PHE A 183 -10.17 2.57 17.84
CA PHE A 183 -10.80 3.05 16.60
C PHE A 183 -12.20 2.48 16.38
#